data_AF-H2J6I2-F1
#
_entry.id   AF-H2J6I2-F1
#
_cell.length_a   1.000
_cell.length_b   1.000
_cell.length_c   1.000
_cell.angle_alpha   90.00
_cell.angle_beta   90.00
_cell.angle_gamma   90.00
#
_symmetry.space_group_name_H-M   'P 1'
#
loop_
_entity.id
_entity.type
_entity.pdbx_description
1 polymer ?
#
loop_
_entity_poly.entity_id
_entity_poly.type
_entity_poly.pdbx_seq_one_letter_code
_entity_poly.pdbx_strand_id
1 'polypeptide(L)'
;MKKTLVFLLAGILGIFLLTGCLTKEKVVEDEGEKISNEATTTVFSLSSIKEEIKENYEKKTEGWDTGSPDFVPLKKVSDVIVVYDGSKYGYVYGVTNDGTGMYFKVDKALEISLKDTFEATGRPYYTERDKDNGYFEYRFTTTQDDAEIKITKNNVEIPWDKAEILTVNNLPGMNNIGNLVVFEGKYLKKDDHGNFEFDLNDDGKSDVLIVSYCSSILDDAGVQVGNKYEIKGVIGYNYGFKVFVGDASFITKK
;
A
#
# COMPACT_ATOMS: atom_id res chain seq x y z
N MET A 1 39.68 38.58 70.47
CA MET A 1 39.04 38.43 69.13
C MET A 1 38.20 37.15 69.16
N LYS A 2 36.98 37.13 69.71
CA LYS A 2 35.70 37.60 69.14
C LYS A 2 35.45 37.15 67.69
N LYS A 3 34.53 36.17 67.56
CA LYS A 3 33.59 35.89 66.46
C LYS A 3 34.26 35.54 65.13
N THR A 4 34.13 34.32 64.61
CA THR A 4 33.19 33.92 63.53
C THR A 4 33.73 32.54 63.11
N LEU A 5 33.05 31.40 63.20
CA LEU A 5 32.12 30.89 62.18
C LEU A 5 31.52 29.56 62.71
N VAL A 6 30.78 29.62 63.82
CA VAL A 6 29.87 28.54 64.23
C VAL A 6 28.57 28.78 63.48
N PHE A 7 28.49 28.40 62.20
CA PHE A 7 27.23 28.29 61.43
C PHE A 7 27.52 27.58 60.10
N LEU A 8 27.85 26.28 60.15
CA LEU A 8 27.51 25.35 59.06
C LEU A 8 27.58 23.88 59.51
N LEU A 9 27.16 23.58 60.74
CA LEU A 9 27.08 22.20 61.27
C LEU A 9 25.64 21.75 61.57
N ALA A 10 24.64 22.46 61.02
CA ALA A 10 23.22 22.11 61.12
C ALA A 10 22.54 21.93 59.74
N GLY A 11 23.34 21.74 58.67
CA GLY A 11 22.85 21.55 57.29
C GLY A 11 23.18 20.19 56.66
N ILE A 12 23.88 19.30 57.36
CA ILE A 12 24.35 18.00 56.83
C ILE A 12 23.84 16.84 57.71
N LEU A 13 22.67 16.99 58.32
CA LEU A 13 21.94 15.92 59.00
C LEU A 13 20.49 15.76 58.49
N GLY A 14 20.17 16.39 57.35
CA GLY A 14 18.85 16.39 56.73
C GLY A 14 18.81 15.82 55.30
N ILE A 15 19.85 15.12 54.83
CA ILE A 15 19.85 14.42 53.52
C ILE A 15 20.49 13.02 53.68
N PHE A 16 20.11 12.30 54.75
CA PHE A 16 20.36 10.87 54.91
C PHE A 16 19.04 10.07 55.01
N LEU A 17 17.93 10.66 54.53
CA LEU A 17 16.59 10.06 54.51
C LEU A 17 16.04 9.82 53.09
N LEU A 18 16.89 9.79 52.05
CA LEU A 18 16.45 9.49 50.67
C LEU A 18 17.26 8.42 49.93
N THR A 19 18.13 7.68 50.61
CA THR A 19 18.74 6.46 50.04
C THR A 19 18.07 5.24 50.65
N GLY A 20 16.88 4.93 50.12
CA GLY A 20 16.21 3.66 50.35
C GLY A 20 17.08 2.52 49.86
N CYS A 21 17.88 1.95 50.76
CA CYS A 21 18.45 0.63 50.61
C CYS A 21 17.30 -0.37 50.51
N LEU A 22 17.22 -0.97 49.31
CA LEU A 22 16.41 -2.12 48.95
C LEU A 22 16.45 -3.20 50.04
N THR A 23 15.26 -3.58 50.47
CA THR A 23 15.00 -4.70 51.37
C THR A 23 15.26 -6.04 50.70
N LYS A 24 16.12 -6.82 51.37
CA LYS A 24 16.19 -8.29 51.47
C LYS A 24 15.43 -9.12 50.42
N GLU A 25 16.26 -9.78 49.61
CA GLU A 25 16.07 -11.09 49.00
C GLU A 25 15.07 -11.99 49.77
N LYS A 26 14.00 -12.36 49.07
CA LYS A 26 13.15 -13.49 49.42
C LYS A 26 13.09 -14.35 48.16
N VAL A 27 13.81 -15.47 48.20
CA VAL A 27 13.69 -16.54 47.21
C VAL A 27 12.24 -17.03 47.25
N VAL A 28 11.53 -16.82 46.15
CA VAL A 28 10.30 -17.53 45.83
C VAL A 28 10.55 -18.10 44.44
N GLU A 29 10.74 -19.42 44.39
CA GLU A 29 10.59 -20.20 43.17
C GLU A 29 9.16 -19.99 42.68
N ASP A 30 9.00 -19.41 41.49
CA ASP A 30 7.76 -19.52 40.74
C ASP A 30 8.11 -19.74 39.27
N GLU A 31 7.37 -20.65 38.67
CA GLU A 31 7.74 -21.41 37.48
C GLU A 31 7.79 -20.54 36.22
N GLY A 32 8.65 -20.95 35.28
CA GLY A 32 9.05 -20.14 34.14
C GLY A 32 7.91 -19.64 33.27
N GLU A 33 7.67 -18.34 33.34
CA GLU A 33 6.96 -17.60 32.30
C GLU A 33 7.99 -17.19 31.25
N LYS A 34 8.04 -17.93 30.14
CA LYS A 34 8.73 -17.48 28.93
C LYS A 34 8.08 -16.16 28.52
N ILE A 35 8.76 -15.06 28.81
CA ILE A 35 8.49 -13.77 28.17
C ILE A 35 8.84 -13.96 26.69
N SER A 36 7.83 -14.32 25.89
CA SER A 36 7.89 -14.15 24.44
C SER A 36 7.96 -12.65 24.20
N ASN A 37 9.16 -12.15 23.88
CA ASN A 37 9.33 -10.87 23.23
C ASN A 37 8.75 -10.97 21.80
N GLU A 38 7.43 -11.09 21.69
CA GLU A 38 6.75 -10.66 20.47
C GLU A 38 6.74 -9.14 20.55
N ALA A 39 7.78 -8.52 19.96
CA ALA A 39 7.71 -7.11 19.64
C ALA A 39 6.42 -6.91 18.84
N THR A 40 5.43 -6.25 19.43
CA THR A 40 4.21 -5.83 18.74
C THR A 40 4.63 -5.04 17.53
N THR A 41 4.61 -5.70 16.37
CA THR A 41 5.02 -5.13 15.10
C THR A 41 3.89 -4.21 14.68
N THR A 42 4.12 -2.90 14.71
CA THR A 42 3.11 -1.92 14.32
C THR A 42 2.64 -2.20 12.90
N VAL A 43 1.33 -2.43 12.73
CA VAL A 43 0.69 -2.59 11.41
C VAL A 43 0.26 -1.20 10.93
N PHE A 44 0.63 -0.86 9.70
CA PHE A 44 0.36 0.42 9.06
C PHE A 44 -0.79 0.30 8.06
N SER A 45 -1.59 1.36 7.92
CA SER A 45 -2.58 1.44 6.84
C SER A 45 -1.91 1.77 5.51
N LEU A 46 -2.50 1.33 4.39
CA LEU A 46 -1.97 1.67 3.06
C LEU A 46 -1.98 3.19 2.82
N SER A 47 -2.97 3.91 3.34
CA SER A 47 -3.06 5.38 3.23
C SER A 47 -1.88 6.06 3.92
N SER A 48 -1.53 5.64 5.15
CA SER A 48 -0.38 6.20 5.87
C SER A 48 0.94 5.93 5.14
N ILE A 49 1.07 4.75 4.53
CA ILE A 49 2.24 4.40 3.71
C ILE A 49 2.31 5.28 2.46
N LYS A 50 1.17 5.52 1.77
CA LYS A 50 1.13 6.40 0.61
C LYS A 50 1.54 7.84 0.94
N GLU A 51 1.06 8.36 2.06
CA GLU A 51 1.45 9.68 2.56
C GLU A 51 2.96 9.75 2.81
N GLU A 52 3.52 8.74 3.49
CA GLU A 52 4.96 8.65 3.75
C GLU A 52 5.77 8.57 2.45
N ILE A 53 5.34 7.77 1.46
CA ILE A 53 5.97 7.71 0.14
C ILE A 53 5.93 9.08 -0.54
N LYS A 54 4.77 9.75 -0.53
CA LYS A 54 4.59 11.07 -1.16
C LYS A 54 5.50 12.12 -0.53
N GLU A 55 5.56 12.17 0.80
CA GLU A 55 6.46 13.09 1.49
C GLU A 55 7.92 12.85 1.11
N ASN A 56 8.34 11.58 1.01
CA ASN A 56 9.72 11.24 0.66
C ASN A 56 10.01 11.50 -0.83
N TYR A 57 9.03 11.37 -1.72
CA TYR A 57 9.13 11.82 -3.10
C TYR A 57 9.38 13.33 -3.18
N GLU A 58 8.56 14.13 -2.49
CA GLU A 58 8.67 15.59 -2.46
C GLU A 58 10.02 16.06 -1.86
N LYS A 59 10.48 15.39 -0.81
CA LYS A 59 11.77 15.65 -0.15
C LYS A 59 12.98 15.09 -0.92
N LYS A 60 12.76 14.19 -1.89
CA LYS A 60 13.81 13.42 -2.60
C LYS A 60 14.71 12.67 -1.63
N THR A 61 14.11 12.01 -0.64
CA THR A 61 14.84 11.26 0.39
C THR A 61 15.57 10.08 -0.26
N GLU A 62 16.84 9.90 0.07
CA GLU A 62 17.68 8.82 -0.46
C GLU A 62 17.08 7.43 -0.19
N GLY A 63 17.16 6.54 -1.19
CA GLY A 63 16.70 5.15 -1.10
C GLY A 63 15.18 4.94 -1.26
N TRP A 64 14.36 5.99 -1.19
CA TRP A 64 12.90 5.90 -1.34
C TRP A 64 12.42 5.74 -2.79
N ASP A 65 13.31 5.88 -3.78
CA ASP A 65 13.06 5.60 -5.19
C ASP A 65 13.25 4.12 -5.56
N THR A 66 13.84 3.34 -4.64
CA THR A 66 14.22 1.93 -4.85
C THR A 66 13.77 1.00 -3.73
N GLY A 67 13.35 1.54 -2.59
CA GLY A 67 13.02 0.76 -1.40
C GLY A 67 14.27 0.20 -0.71
N SER A 68 15.38 0.94 -0.73
CA SER A 68 16.67 0.47 -0.21
C SER A 68 16.61 0.13 1.28
N PRO A 69 17.10 -1.05 1.72
CA PRO A 69 17.10 -1.44 3.13
C PRO A 69 18.00 -0.58 4.01
N ASP A 70 18.95 0.16 3.43
CA ASP A 70 19.85 1.06 4.17
C ASP A 70 19.13 2.34 4.66
N PHE A 71 18.02 2.71 4.02
CA PHE A 71 17.36 4.00 4.25
C PHE A 71 15.87 3.87 4.58
N VAL A 72 15.18 2.90 3.97
CA VAL A 72 13.73 2.74 4.09
C VAL A 72 13.43 1.70 5.16
N PRO A 73 12.68 2.01 6.23
CA PRO A 73 12.36 1.05 7.28
C PRO A 73 11.34 -0.02 6.83
N LEU A 74 11.33 -1.17 7.51
CA LEU A 74 10.33 -2.20 7.28
C LEU A 74 8.98 -1.69 7.79
N LYS A 75 7.93 -1.99 7.04
CA LYS A 75 6.54 -1.74 7.41
C LYS A 75 5.79 -3.05 7.31
N LYS A 76 4.83 -3.24 8.20
CA LYS A 76 3.87 -4.34 8.10
C LYS A 76 2.51 -3.79 7.69
N VAL A 77 1.86 -4.45 6.74
CA VAL A 77 0.47 -4.19 6.33
C VAL A 77 -0.34 -5.48 6.46
N SER A 78 -1.64 -5.36 6.69
CA SER A 78 -2.56 -6.50 6.79
C SER A 78 -3.82 -6.28 5.96
N ASP A 79 -4.56 -7.36 5.76
CA ASP A 79 -5.87 -7.37 5.12
C ASP A 79 -5.86 -6.75 3.70
N VAL A 80 -4.79 -6.98 2.95
CA VAL A 80 -4.65 -6.51 1.57
C VAL A 80 -5.22 -7.55 0.63
N ILE A 81 -6.23 -7.17 -0.15
CA ILE A 81 -6.96 -8.01 -1.10
C ILE A 81 -6.39 -7.80 -2.50
N VAL A 82 -6.02 -8.87 -3.20
CA VAL A 82 -5.53 -8.82 -4.58
C VAL A 82 -6.67 -8.50 -5.54
N VAL A 83 -6.52 -7.42 -6.30
CA VAL A 83 -7.54 -6.94 -7.28
C VAL A 83 -7.05 -7.03 -8.73
N TYR A 84 -5.75 -7.20 -8.91
CA TYR A 84 -5.14 -7.56 -10.19
C TYR A 84 -3.92 -8.44 -9.93
N ASP A 85 -3.92 -9.63 -10.52
CA ASP A 85 -2.83 -10.61 -10.41
C ASP A 85 -1.88 -10.51 -11.60
N GLY A 86 -0.72 -9.90 -11.38
CA GLY A 86 0.42 -9.88 -12.30
C GLY A 86 1.60 -10.71 -11.79
N SER A 87 1.38 -11.66 -10.87
CA SER A 87 2.42 -12.33 -10.08
C SER A 87 3.47 -13.03 -10.93
N LYS A 88 3.08 -13.58 -12.09
CA LYS A 88 4.01 -14.14 -13.10
C LYS A 88 5.07 -13.12 -13.58
N TYR A 89 4.76 -11.83 -13.50
CA TYR A 89 5.65 -10.72 -13.80
C TYR A 89 6.28 -10.09 -12.56
N GLY A 90 5.98 -10.60 -11.37
CA GLY A 90 6.55 -10.18 -10.09
C GLY A 90 5.79 -9.06 -9.39
N TYR A 91 4.48 -8.91 -9.65
CA TYR A 91 3.69 -7.88 -8.96
C TYR A 91 2.21 -8.22 -8.83
N VAL A 92 1.55 -7.59 -7.87
CA VAL A 92 0.09 -7.54 -7.78
C VAL A 92 -0.35 -6.12 -7.46
N TYR A 93 -1.59 -5.78 -7.78
CA TYR A 93 -2.25 -4.65 -7.12
C TYR A 93 -3.11 -5.19 -5.99
N GLY A 94 -2.92 -4.62 -4.81
CA GLY A 94 -3.64 -4.98 -3.59
C GLY A 94 -4.36 -3.78 -2.99
N VAL A 95 -5.54 -4.00 -2.41
CA VAL A 95 -6.38 -2.95 -1.79
C VAL A 95 -6.80 -3.35 -0.39
N THR A 96 -7.04 -2.39 0.49
CA THR A 96 -7.67 -2.61 1.79
C THR A 96 -9.19 -2.39 1.72
N ASN A 97 -9.90 -2.75 2.80
CA ASN A 97 -11.37 -2.66 2.90
C ASN A 97 -11.95 -1.23 2.74
N ASP A 98 -11.11 -0.20 2.77
CA ASP A 98 -11.46 1.20 2.51
C ASP A 98 -11.30 1.62 1.04
N GLY A 99 -10.88 0.70 0.16
CA GLY A 99 -10.65 0.95 -1.27
C GLY A 99 -9.27 1.53 -1.61
N THR A 100 -8.45 1.85 -0.60
CA THR A 100 -7.07 2.29 -0.80
C THR A 100 -6.24 1.11 -1.28
N GLY A 101 -5.45 1.28 -2.34
CA GLY A 101 -4.56 0.20 -2.77
C GLY A 101 -3.23 0.65 -3.34
N MET A 102 -2.35 -0.31 -3.60
CA MET A 102 -0.96 -0.05 -3.92
C MET A 102 -0.41 -1.15 -4.83
N TYR A 103 0.67 -0.84 -5.54
CA TYR A 103 1.45 -1.84 -6.27
C TYR A 103 2.36 -2.59 -5.29
N PHE A 104 2.26 -3.91 -5.26
CA PHE A 104 3.13 -4.77 -4.46
C PHE A 104 4.06 -5.54 -5.41
N LYS A 105 5.36 -5.35 -5.24
CA LYS A 105 6.38 -6.19 -5.88
C LYS A 105 6.52 -7.47 -5.08
N VAL A 106 6.22 -8.60 -5.71
CA VAL A 106 6.20 -9.94 -5.09
C VAL A 106 7.14 -10.89 -5.82
N ASP A 107 7.50 -12.00 -5.17
CA ASP A 107 8.23 -13.08 -5.83
C ASP A 107 7.35 -13.73 -6.91
N LYS A 108 7.95 -14.10 -8.04
CA LYS A 108 7.25 -14.81 -9.12
C LYS A 108 6.87 -16.25 -8.76
N ALA A 109 7.54 -16.83 -7.78
CA ALA A 109 7.25 -18.14 -7.23
C ALA A 109 6.16 -18.10 -6.15
N LEU A 110 5.72 -16.91 -5.72
CA LEU A 110 4.63 -16.78 -4.77
C LEU A 110 3.33 -17.30 -5.38
N GLU A 111 2.72 -18.30 -4.75
CA GLU A 111 1.37 -18.75 -5.05
C GLU A 111 0.38 -17.74 -4.46
N ILE A 112 0.06 -16.71 -5.24
CA ILE A 112 -0.95 -15.69 -4.95
C ILE A 112 -1.90 -15.59 -6.14
N SER A 113 -3.18 -15.35 -5.87
CA SER A 113 -4.22 -15.25 -6.87
C SER A 113 -5.12 -14.05 -6.63
N LEU A 114 -5.88 -13.69 -7.65
CA LEU A 114 -6.95 -12.70 -7.54
C LEU A 114 -7.91 -13.05 -6.39
N LYS A 115 -8.35 -12.04 -5.62
CA LYS A 115 -9.22 -12.15 -4.43
C LYS A 115 -8.58 -12.84 -3.21
N ASP A 116 -7.30 -13.19 -3.27
CA ASP A 116 -6.57 -13.57 -2.06
C ASP A 116 -6.36 -12.34 -1.17
N THR A 117 -6.41 -12.56 0.13
CA THR A 117 -6.04 -11.58 1.15
C THR A 117 -4.68 -11.96 1.72
N PHE A 118 -3.80 -10.98 1.90
CA PHE A 118 -2.47 -11.22 2.45
C PHE A 118 -2.07 -10.20 3.51
N GLU A 119 -1.12 -10.61 4.34
CA GLU A 119 -0.27 -9.74 5.14
C GLU A 119 1.08 -9.61 4.44
N ALA A 120 1.70 -8.44 4.52
CA ALA A 120 3.03 -8.22 3.98
C ALA A 120 3.89 -7.41 4.93
N THR A 121 5.13 -7.85 5.11
CA THR A 121 6.21 -7.09 5.71
C THR A 121 7.20 -6.74 4.61
N GLY A 122 7.53 -5.48 4.43
CA GLY A 122 8.38 -5.03 3.34
C GLY A 122 8.66 -3.54 3.38
N ARG A 123 9.10 -2.98 2.26
CA ARG A 123 9.55 -1.57 2.20
C ARG A 123 8.72 -0.75 1.23
N PRO A 124 8.13 0.37 1.69
CA PRO A 124 7.45 1.30 0.81
C PRO A 124 8.44 2.13 -0.01
N TYR A 125 8.11 2.44 -1.25
CA TYR A 125 8.94 3.26 -2.11
C TYR A 125 8.11 3.86 -3.25
N TYR A 126 8.69 4.82 -3.97
CA TYR A 126 8.11 5.32 -5.22
C TYR A 126 8.91 4.87 -6.42
N THR A 127 8.29 4.87 -7.59
CA THR A 127 9.03 4.87 -8.86
C THR A 127 8.50 6.00 -9.72
N GLU A 128 9.35 6.96 -10.04
CA GLU A 128 9.01 8.07 -10.93
C GLU A 128 8.70 7.53 -12.33
N ARG A 129 7.58 7.98 -12.89
CA ARG A 129 7.09 7.56 -14.20
C ARG A 129 7.01 8.70 -15.19
N ASP A 130 6.85 9.92 -14.69
CA ASP A 130 6.93 11.14 -15.47
C ASP A 130 7.44 12.26 -14.57
N LYS A 131 8.70 12.62 -14.79
CA LYS A 131 9.39 13.65 -14.02
C LYS A 131 8.84 15.04 -14.26
N ASP A 132 8.41 15.33 -15.49
CA ASP A 132 7.99 16.66 -15.90
C ASP A 132 6.63 17.01 -15.29
N ASN A 133 5.77 16.00 -15.09
CA ASN A 133 4.46 16.14 -14.46
C ASN A 133 4.44 15.70 -12.98
N GLY A 134 5.57 15.25 -12.43
CA GLY A 134 5.67 14.81 -11.04
C GLY A 134 4.87 13.54 -10.73
N TYR A 135 4.69 12.64 -11.71
CA TYR A 135 3.95 11.40 -11.53
C TYR A 135 4.87 10.25 -11.15
N PHE A 136 4.48 9.53 -10.09
CA PHE A 136 5.17 8.34 -9.60
C PHE A 136 4.16 7.27 -9.17
N GLU A 137 4.59 6.03 -9.01
CA GLU A 137 3.73 4.98 -8.45
C GLU A 137 4.05 4.73 -6.98
N TYR A 138 3.01 4.60 -6.15
CA TYR A 138 3.12 4.06 -4.79
C TYR A 138 3.41 2.57 -4.84
N ARG A 139 4.53 2.15 -4.25
CA ARG A 139 5.00 0.78 -4.32
C ARG A 139 5.40 0.23 -2.98
N PHE A 140 5.31 -1.08 -2.87
CA PHE A 140 5.72 -1.83 -1.70
C PHE A 140 6.49 -3.07 -2.14
N THR A 141 7.76 -3.21 -1.74
CA THR A 141 8.57 -4.37 -2.10
C THR A 141 8.60 -5.40 -0.99
N THR A 142 8.29 -6.66 -1.32
CA THR A 142 8.37 -7.80 -0.41
C THR A 142 9.42 -8.84 -0.85
N THR A 143 10.29 -8.49 -1.79
CA THR A 143 11.26 -9.43 -2.41
C THR A 143 12.67 -9.33 -1.82
N GLN A 144 12.82 -8.69 -0.66
CA GLN A 144 14.10 -8.60 0.05
C GLN A 144 14.17 -9.74 1.08
N ASP A 145 15.38 -10.13 1.49
CA ASP A 145 15.61 -11.29 2.34
C ASP A 145 14.95 -11.18 3.74
N ASP A 146 14.66 -9.95 4.18
CA ASP A 146 14.01 -9.62 5.46
C ASP A 146 12.52 -9.23 5.31
N ALA A 147 11.97 -9.41 4.11
CA ALA A 147 10.58 -9.17 3.79
C ALA A 147 9.79 -10.50 3.73
N GLU A 148 8.49 -10.42 3.98
CA GLU A 148 7.61 -11.59 3.99
C GLU A 148 6.25 -11.22 3.41
N ILE A 149 5.62 -12.18 2.75
CA ILE A 149 4.22 -12.14 2.38
C ILE A 149 3.55 -13.44 2.77
N LYS A 150 2.38 -13.33 3.39
CA LYS A 150 1.60 -14.46 3.87
C LYS A 150 0.16 -14.32 3.43
N ILE A 151 -0.32 -15.28 2.62
CA ILE A 151 -1.74 -15.37 2.28
C ILE A 151 -2.52 -15.79 3.54
N THR A 152 -3.58 -15.04 3.86
CA THR A 152 -4.39 -15.23 5.07
C THR A 152 -5.81 -15.71 4.76
N LYS A 153 -6.37 -15.34 3.61
CA LYS A 153 -7.71 -15.77 3.14
C LYS A 153 -7.70 -15.88 1.63
N ASN A 154 -8.57 -16.72 1.08
CA ASN A 154 -8.72 -16.89 -0.37
C ASN A 154 -10.14 -16.53 -0.80
N ASN A 155 -10.29 -16.04 -2.04
CA ASN A 155 -11.58 -15.74 -2.67
C ASN A 155 -12.49 -14.82 -1.84
N VAL A 156 -11.94 -13.72 -1.34
CA VAL A 156 -12.66 -12.69 -0.59
C VAL A 156 -13.36 -11.71 -1.53
N GLU A 157 -14.46 -11.11 -1.06
CA GLU A 157 -15.15 -10.04 -1.79
C GLU A 157 -14.29 -8.76 -1.83
N ILE A 158 -14.21 -8.14 -3.02
CA ILE A 158 -13.53 -6.86 -3.20
C ILE A 158 -14.52 -5.74 -2.82
N PRO A 159 -14.12 -4.72 -2.03
CA PRO A 159 -14.99 -3.65 -1.54
C PRO A 159 -15.30 -2.62 -2.64
N TRP A 160 -16.02 -3.03 -3.68
CA TRP A 160 -16.37 -2.17 -4.82
C TRP A 160 -17.24 -0.97 -4.43
N ASP A 161 -17.93 -1.02 -3.29
CA ASP A 161 -18.68 0.11 -2.72
C ASP A 161 -17.77 1.26 -2.24
N LYS A 162 -16.46 1.01 -2.14
CA LYS A 162 -15.43 2.01 -1.80
C LYS A 162 -14.70 2.57 -3.02
N ALA A 163 -14.97 2.04 -4.20
CA ALA A 163 -14.29 2.47 -5.41
C ALA A 163 -14.65 3.92 -5.78
N GLU A 164 -13.66 4.66 -6.30
CA GLU A 164 -13.92 5.97 -6.88
C GLU A 164 -14.66 5.80 -8.22
N ILE A 165 -15.75 6.55 -8.40
CA ILE A 165 -16.48 6.59 -9.67
C ILE A 165 -15.79 7.58 -10.59
N LEU A 166 -15.19 7.09 -11.67
CA LEU A 166 -14.57 7.96 -12.67
C LEU A 166 -15.63 8.51 -13.63
N THR A 167 -15.51 9.79 -13.87
CA THR A 167 -16.27 10.58 -14.83
C THR A 167 -15.29 11.46 -15.60
N VAL A 168 -15.75 12.11 -16.66
CA VAL A 168 -14.93 13.08 -17.40
C VAL A 168 -14.43 14.26 -16.56
N ASN A 169 -14.99 14.49 -15.37
CA ASN A 169 -14.59 15.56 -14.47
C ASN A 169 -13.55 15.12 -13.41
N ASN A 170 -13.28 13.81 -13.29
CA ASN A 170 -12.32 13.24 -12.34
C ASN A 170 -11.60 12.04 -12.97
N LEU A 171 -11.01 12.26 -14.14
CA LEU A 171 -10.23 11.24 -14.84
C LEU A 171 -9.09 10.69 -13.96
N PRO A 172 -8.62 9.46 -14.26
CA PRO A 172 -7.47 8.86 -13.57
C PRO A 172 -6.29 9.82 -13.44
N GLY A 173 -5.68 9.82 -12.27
CA GLY A 173 -4.62 10.75 -11.91
C GLY A 173 -3.80 10.27 -10.73
N MET A 174 -2.82 11.09 -10.35
CA MET A 174 -1.86 10.73 -9.28
C MET A 174 -2.55 10.34 -7.97
N ASN A 175 -3.61 11.07 -7.61
CA ASN A 175 -4.33 10.87 -6.34
C ASN A 175 -5.09 9.54 -6.25
N ASN A 176 -5.37 8.87 -7.38
CA ASN A 176 -6.09 7.61 -7.39
C ASN A 176 -5.26 6.41 -7.87
N ILE A 177 -3.95 6.59 -8.13
CA ILE A 177 -3.04 5.46 -8.38
C ILE A 177 -3.14 4.44 -7.25
N GLY A 178 -3.37 3.19 -7.64
CA GLY A 178 -3.50 2.02 -6.77
C GLY A 178 -4.88 1.87 -6.13
N ASN A 179 -5.77 2.86 -6.23
CA ASN A 179 -7.11 2.77 -5.63
C ASN A 179 -8.09 2.05 -6.54
N LEU A 180 -9.13 1.49 -5.92
CA LEU A 180 -10.27 0.94 -6.64
C LEU A 180 -11.00 2.03 -7.42
N VAL A 181 -11.38 1.70 -8.65
CA VAL A 181 -12.19 2.55 -9.51
C VAL A 181 -13.32 1.80 -10.18
N VAL A 182 -14.39 2.51 -10.46
CA VAL A 182 -15.49 2.07 -11.33
C VAL A 182 -15.77 3.17 -12.34
N PHE A 183 -16.04 2.80 -13.58
CA PHE A 183 -16.50 3.76 -14.58
C PHE A 183 -17.52 3.13 -15.51
N GLU A 184 -18.41 3.95 -16.07
CA GLU A 184 -19.27 3.55 -17.18
C GLU A 184 -18.77 4.20 -18.46
N GLY A 185 -18.52 3.41 -19.49
CA GLY A 185 -17.99 3.92 -20.74
C GLY A 185 -18.36 3.08 -21.95
N LYS A 186 -18.43 3.73 -23.09
CA LYS A 186 -18.58 3.11 -24.40
C LYS A 186 -17.21 2.68 -24.91
N TYR A 187 -17.06 1.40 -25.21
CA TYR A 187 -15.82 0.91 -25.81
C TYR A 187 -15.68 1.40 -27.25
N LEU A 188 -14.60 2.10 -27.58
CA LEU A 188 -14.37 2.67 -28.90
C LEU A 188 -13.57 1.73 -29.80
N LYS A 189 -12.35 1.39 -29.38
CA LYS A 189 -11.37 0.62 -30.16
C LYS A 189 -10.13 0.34 -29.31
N LYS A 190 -9.15 -0.36 -29.89
CA LYS A 190 -7.79 -0.38 -29.36
C LYS A 190 -6.97 0.80 -29.91
N ASP A 191 -6.06 1.34 -29.10
CA ASP A 191 -5.01 2.26 -29.54
C ASP A 191 -3.88 1.51 -30.26
N ASP A 192 -2.86 2.22 -30.74
CA ASP A 192 -1.71 1.66 -31.45
C ASP A 192 -0.80 0.77 -30.56
N HIS A 193 -1.01 0.81 -29.24
CA HIS A 193 -0.32 -0.01 -28.25
C HIS A 193 -1.19 -1.16 -27.72
N GLY A 194 -2.39 -1.35 -28.27
CA GLY A 194 -3.34 -2.39 -27.89
C GLY A 194 -4.09 -2.12 -26.59
N ASN A 195 -4.00 -0.91 -26.01
CA ASN A 195 -4.84 -0.50 -24.88
C ASN A 195 -6.26 -0.25 -25.40
N PHE A 196 -7.25 -0.42 -24.53
CA PHE A 196 -8.66 -0.32 -24.89
C PHE A 196 -9.19 1.07 -24.52
N GLU A 197 -9.69 1.79 -25.52
CA GLU A 197 -10.20 3.16 -25.39
C GLU A 197 -11.68 3.16 -25.00
N PHE A 198 -12.01 3.88 -23.93
CA PHE A 198 -13.37 4.08 -23.44
C PHE A 198 -13.75 5.55 -23.40
N ASP A 199 -14.94 5.83 -23.90
CA ASP A 199 -15.61 7.14 -23.89
C ASP A 199 -16.63 7.17 -22.76
N LEU A 200 -16.49 8.11 -21.83
CA LEU A 200 -17.32 8.19 -20.63
C LEU A 200 -18.54 9.11 -20.83
N ASN A 201 -18.55 9.96 -21.86
CA ASN A 201 -19.60 10.97 -22.08
C ASN A 201 -20.30 10.89 -23.45
N ASP A 202 -20.01 9.85 -24.22
CA ASP A 202 -20.57 9.57 -25.55
C ASP A 202 -20.23 10.67 -26.60
N ASP A 203 -19.09 11.36 -26.48
CA ASP A 203 -18.61 12.39 -27.42
C ASP A 203 -17.72 11.85 -28.57
N GLY A 204 -17.44 10.55 -28.55
CA GLY A 204 -16.63 9.85 -29.54
C GLY A 204 -15.13 9.94 -29.30
N LYS A 205 -14.65 10.47 -28.17
CA LYS A 205 -13.24 10.53 -27.79
C LYS A 205 -12.92 9.59 -26.63
N SER A 206 -11.67 9.13 -26.59
CA SER A 206 -11.19 8.33 -25.49
C SER A 206 -10.94 9.21 -24.26
N ASP A 207 -11.54 8.84 -23.15
CA ASP A 207 -11.34 9.47 -21.83
C ASP A 207 -10.51 8.58 -20.91
N VAL A 208 -10.72 7.27 -20.96
CA VAL A 208 -10.08 6.27 -20.10
C VAL A 208 -9.50 5.13 -20.94
N LEU A 209 -8.33 4.65 -20.53
CA LEU A 209 -7.67 3.49 -21.14
C LEU A 209 -7.65 2.30 -20.17
N ILE A 210 -8.01 1.11 -20.67
CA ILE A 210 -7.66 -0.15 -20.00
C ILE A 210 -6.37 -0.68 -20.61
N VAL A 211 -5.44 -1.11 -19.77
CA VAL A 211 -4.12 -1.58 -20.20
C VAL A 211 -4.22 -2.83 -21.09
N SER A 212 -3.35 -2.91 -22.10
CA SER A 212 -3.33 -4.03 -23.06
C SER A 212 -3.15 -5.41 -22.43
N TYR A 213 -2.56 -5.50 -21.24
CA TYR A 213 -2.39 -6.76 -20.49
C TYR A 213 -3.71 -7.39 -20.05
N CYS A 214 -4.81 -6.63 -20.07
CA CYS A 214 -6.15 -7.13 -19.79
C CYS A 214 -6.85 -7.74 -21.02
N SER A 215 -6.16 -7.96 -22.16
CA SER A 215 -6.85 -8.36 -23.40
C SER A 215 -7.66 -9.64 -23.24
N SER A 216 -7.11 -10.69 -22.65
CA SER A 216 -7.86 -11.94 -22.45
C SER A 216 -9.10 -11.73 -21.58
N ILE A 217 -9.00 -10.87 -20.56
CA ILE A 217 -10.10 -10.54 -19.66
C ILE A 217 -11.24 -9.84 -20.40
N LEU A 218 -10.91 -8.90 -21.28
CA LEU A 218 -11.90 -8.18 -22.09
C LEU A 218 -12.50 -9.06 -23.20
N ASP A 219 -11.69 -9.95 -23.77
CA ASP A 219 -12.14 -10.94 -24.76
C ASP A 219 -13.11 -11.94 -24.11
N ASP A 220 -12.79 -12.45 -22.91
CA ASP A 220 -13.64 -13.35 -22.12
C ASP A 220 -14.95 -12.68 -21.68
N ALA A 221 -14.92 -11.38 -21.37
CA ALA A 221 -16.12 -10.58 -21.10
C ALA A 221 -16.96 -10.27 -22.34
N GLY A 222 -16.47 -10.61 -23.54
CA GLY A 222 -17.18 -10.39 -24.80
C GLY A 222 -17.34 -8.90 -25.16
N VAL A 223 -16.34 -8.07 -24.83
CA VAL A 223 -16.38 -6.63 -25.09
C VAL A 223 -16.36 -6.33 -26.59
N GLN A 224 -17.41 -5.70 -27.08
CA GLN A 224 -17.59 -5.27 -28.48
C GLN A 224 -17.63 -3.76 -28.61
N VAL A 225 -17.03 -3.26 -29.70
CA VAL A 225 -16.98 -1.84 -30.07
C VAL A 225 -18.40 -1.27 -30.16
N GLY A 226 -18.58 -0.06 -29.62
CA GLY A 226 -19.83 0.70 -29.67
C GLY A 226 -20.81 0.41 -28.53
N ASN A 227 -20.59 -0.66 -27.75
CA ASN A 227 -21.41 -0.97 -26.58
C ASN A 227 -20.91 -0.24 -25.32
N LYS A 228 -21.81 -0.01 -24.37
CA LYS A 228 -21.53 0.60 -23.07
C LYS A 228 -21.36 -0.48 -21.98
N TYR A 229 -20.41 -0.25 -21.08
CA TYR A 229 -20.09 -1.16 -19.99
C TYR A 229 -19.83 -0.38 -18.70
N GLU A 230 -20.22 -0.95 -17.57
CA GLU A 230 -19.62 -0.65 -16.28
C GLU A 230 -18.38 -1.52 -16.12
N ILE A 231 -17.26 -0.90 -15.74
CA ILE A 231 -15.96 -1.56 -15.60
C ILE A 231 -15.40 -1.22 -14.23
N LYS A 232 -14.93 -2.25 -13.53
CA LYS A 232 -14.28 -2.13 -12.22
C LYS A 232 -12.82 -2.56 -12.32
N GLY A 233 -11.95 -1.87 -11.59
CA GLY A 233 -10.53 -2.18 -11.60
C GLY A 233 -9.74 -1.33 -10.63
N VAL A 234 -8.45 -1.21 -10.91
CA VAL A 234 -7.48 -0.41 -10.15
C VAL A 234 -6.69 0.49 -11.08
N ILE A 235 -6.36 1.71 -10.65
CA ILE A 235 -5.50 2.60 -11.45
C ILE A 235 -4.04 2.20 -11.26
N GLY A 236 -3.31 2.07 -12.36
CA GLY A 236 -1.86 1.99 -12.37
C GLY A 236 -1.27 2.98 -13.34
N TYR A 237 0.06 3.02 -13.41
CA TYR A 237 0.77 3.86 -14.37
C TYR A 237 1.65 3.02 -15.30
N ASN A 238 1.33 3.04 -16.59
CA ASN A 238 2.13 2.40 -17.62
C ASN A 238 2.13 3.28 -18.87
N TYR A 239 3.08 4.24 -18.96
CA TYR A 239 3.07 5.30 -19.97
C TYR A 239 1.72 6.06 -19.97
N GLY A 240 1.37 6.63 -18.81
CA GLY A 240 0.09 7.26 -18.53
C GLY A 240 -0.80 6.42 -17.61
N PHE A 241 -1.80 7.07 -17.02
CA PHE A 241 -2.79 6.42 -16.16
C PHE A 241 -3.63 5.43 -16.95
N LYS A 242 -3.75 4.22 -16.43
CA LYS A 242 -4.54 3.14 -17.05
C LYS A 242 -5.28 2.36 -15.97
N VAL A 243 -6.44 1.83 -16.34
CA VAL A 243 -7.19 0.90 -15.51
C VAL A 243 -6.66 -0.52 -15.76
N PHE A 244 -6.38 -1.23 -14.69
CA PHE A 244 -6.06 -2.65 -14.67
C PHE A 244 -7.31 -3.40 -14.19
N VAL A 245 -7.84 -4.26 -15.04
CA VAL A 245 -9.02 -5.10 -14.75
C VAL A 245 -8.52 -6.51 -14.45
N GLY A 246 -8.91 -7.06 -13.30
CA GLY A 246 -8.42 -8.35 -12.82
C GLY A 246 -9.21 -9.57 -13.30
N ASP A 247 -10.48 -9.41 -13.67
CA ASP A 247 -11.36 -10.53 -14.04
C ASP A 247 -12.51 -10.08 -14.96
N ALA A 248 -13.01 -10.99 -15.79
CA ALA A 248 -14.09 -10.70 -16.73
C ALA A 248 -15.41 -10.34 -16.02
N SER A 249 -15.65 -10.88 -14.82
CA SER A 249 -16.81 -10.52 -13.99
C SER A 249 -16.80 -9.08 -13.49
N PHE A 250 -15.68 -8.36 -13.64
CA PHE A 250 -15.60 -6.93 -13.31
C PHE A 250 -16.11 -6.03 -14.43
N ILE A 251 -16.57 -6.62 -15.54
CA ILE A 251 -17.12 -5.92 -16.69
C ILE A 251 -18.59 -6.32 -16.82
N THR A 252 -19.49 -5.34 -16.82
CA THR A 252 -20.93 -5.55 -16.98
C THR A 252 -21.46 -4.71 -18.13
N LYS A 253 -22.05 -5.35 -19.14
CA LYS A 253 -22.72 -4.63 -20.23
C LYS A 253 -23.95 -3.88 -19.70
N LYS A 254 -24.11 -2.61 -20.11
CA LYS A 254 -25.22 -1.73 -19.72
C LYS A 254 -26.25 -1.58 -20.84
#